data_AF-H9F3R3-F1
#
_entry.id   AF-H9F3R3-F1
#
_cell.length_a   1.000
_cell.length_b   1.000
_cell.length_c   1.000
_cell.angle_alpha   90.00
_cell.angle_beta   90.00
_cell.angle_gamma   90.00
#
_symmetry.space_group_name_H-M   'P 1'
#
loop_
_entity.id
_entity.type
_entity.pdbx_description
1 polymer ?
#
loop_
_entity_poly.entity_id
_entity_poly.type
_entity_poly.pdbx_seq_one_letter_code
_entity_poly.pdbx_strand_id
1 'polypeptide(L)'
;GSPLFPGENDIEQLCYVLRILGTPNPQVWPELTELPDYNKISFKEQAPVPLEEVLPDASPQALDLLGQFLLYPPRQRIAASKALLHQYFFTAPLPAHPSELPIPQRLGGPAPKAHPGPPHIHDFHVDRPLEESLLNPELIRPFIPEG
;
A
#
# COMPACT_ATOMS: atom_id res chain seq x y z
N GLY A 1 12.77 -7.92 -4.31
CA GLY A 1 12.12 -6.80 -5.01
C GLY A 1 13.02 -5.58 -4.95
N SER A 2 12.79 -4.61 -5.83
CA SER A 2 13.47 -3.31 -5.85
C SER A 2 12.47 -2.20 -5.49
N PRO A 3 12.92 -1.06 -4.93
CA PRO A 3 12.01 0.04 -4.60
C PRO A 3 11.37 0.64 -5.87
N LEU A 4 10.08 0.96 -5.80
CA LEU A 4 9.35 1.62 -6.89
C LEU A 4 9.84 3.06 -7.13
N PHE A 5 10.17 3.76 -6.05
CA PHE A 5 10.67 5.13 -6.07
C PHE A 5 11.98 5.21 -5.27
N PRO A 6 13.14 4.93 -5.89
CA PRO A 6 14.43 4.84 -5.19
C PRO A 6 15.15 6.21 -5.08
N GLY A 7 14.52 7.23 -4.48
CA GLY A 7 15.17 8.52 -4.25
C GLY A 7 16.10 8.51 -3.05
N GLU A 8 17.29 9.11 -3.17
CA GLU A 8 18.24 9.23 -2.05
C GLU A 8 18.03 10.53 -1.23
N ASN A 9 17.32 11.50 -1.80
CA ASN A 9 16.89 12.74 -1.17
C ASN A 9 15.46 13.13 -1.63
N ASP A 10 14.92 14.20 -1.08
CA ASP A 10 13.56 14.69 -1.36
C ASP A 10 13.35 15.09 -2.83
N ILE A 11 14.31 15.80 -3.44
CA ILE A 11 14.25 16.20 -4.85
C ILE A 11 14.30 14.98 -5.77
N GLU A 12 15.20 14.04 -5.52
CA GLU A 12 15.27 12.79 -6.26
C GLU A 12 14.01 11.95 -6.09
N GLN A 13 13.47 11.87 -4.88
CA GLN A 13 12.22 11.17 -4.62
C GLN A 13 11.07 11.74 -5.46
N LEU A 14 10.96 13.07 -5.53
CA LEU A 14 9.99 13.75 -6.40
C LEU A 14 10.23 13.41 -7.87
N CYS A 15 11.48 13.44 -8.35
CA CYS A 15 11.83 13.03 -9.71
C CYS A 15 11.35 11.60 -10.02
N TYR A 16 11.57 10.65 -9.12
CA TYR A 16 11.14 9.27 -9.32
C TYR A 16 9.62 9.12 -9.35
N VAL A 17 8.91 9.83 -8.47
CA VAL A 17 7.44 9.85 -8.44
C VAL A 17 6.90 10.41 -9.75
N LEU A 18 7.39 11.57 -10.20
CA LEU A 18 6.96 12.23 -11.45
C LEU A 18 7.30 11.40 -12.69
N ARG A 19 8.40 10.66 -12.67
CA ARG A 19 8.80 9.79 -13.80
C ARG A 19 7.82 8.65 -14.04
N ILE A 20 7.19 8.14 -12.97
CA ILE A 20 6.25 7.02 -13.04
C ILE A 20 4.82 7.54 -13.14
N LEU A 21 4.42 8.47 -12.28
CA LEU A 21 3.04 8.96 -12.20
C LEU A 21 2.75 10.14 -13.13
N GLY A 22 3.76 10.65 -13.84
CA GLY A 22 3.66 11.85 -14.66
C GLY A 22 3.65 13.13 -13.83
N THR A 23 3.68 14.28 -14.49
CA THR A 23 3.63 15.58 -13.80
C THR A 23 2.17 15.95 -13.48
N PRO A 24 1.80 16.19 -12.20
CA PRO A 24 0.45 16.61 -11.87
C PRO A 24 0.21 18.03 -12.39
N ASN A 25 -1.04 18.33 -12.70
CA ASN A 25 -1.46 19.66 -13.10
C ASN A 25 -2.71 20.08 -12.29
N PRO A 26 -3.07 21.38 -12.28
CA PRO A 26 -4.21 21.88 -11.51
C PRO A 26 -5.58 21.29 -11.89
N GLN A 27 -5.72 20.63 -13.05
CA GLN A 27 -6.96 19.92 -13.39
C GLN A 27 -7.12 18.63 -12.58
N VAL A 28 -6.00 17.95 -12.27
CA VAL A 28 -5.98 16.70 -11.49
C VAL A 28 -5.85 16.98 -10.00
N TRP A 29 -5.04 17.98 -9.63
CA TRP A 29 -4.80 18.38 -8.24
C TRP A 29 -4.91 19.91 -8.09
N PRO A 30 -6.13 20.44 -7.85
CA PRO A 30 -6.36 21.89 -7.78
C PRO A 30 -5.48 22.62 -6.75
N GLU A 31 -5.29 22.03 -5.57
CA GLU A 31 -4.51 22.60 -4.47
C GLU A 31 -2.98 22.48 -4.67
N LEU A 32 -2.53 21.92 -5.80
CA LEU A 32 -1.11 21.74 -6.12
C LEU A 32 -0.33 23.07 -6.02
N THR A 33 -0.91 24.16 -6.50
CA THR A 33 -0.27 25.49 -6.53
C THR A 33 -0.17 26.15 -5.16
N GLU A 34 -0.92 25.64 -4.17
CA GLU A 34 -0.94 26.14 -2.79
C GLU A 34 0.16 25.50 -1.93
N LEU A 35 0.86 24.48 -2.44
CA LEU A 35 1.91 23.81 -1.69
C LEU A 35 3.10 24.74 -1.45
N PRO A 36 3.70 24.74 -0.24
CA PRO A 36 4.74 25.70 0.16
C PRO A 36 5.95 25.81 -0.77
N ASP A 37 6.29 24.71 -1.45
CA ASP A 37 7.48 24.59 -2.29
C ASP A 37 7.19 24.48 -3.79
N TYR A 38 5.91 24.57 -4.20
CA TYR A 38 5.50 24.38 -5.62
C TYR A 38 6.26 25.30 -6.59
N ASN A 39 6.43 26.57 -6.23
CA ASN A 39 7.10 27.57 -7.08
C ASN A 39 8.63 27.65 -6.86
N LYS A 40 9.20 26.80 -6.01
CA LYS A 40 10.65 26.83 -5.69
C LYS A 40 11.46 25.87 -6.53
N ILE A 41 10.82 24.81 -7.04
CA ILE A 41 11.47 23.72 -7.76
C ILE A 41 10.66 23.44 -9.02
N SER A 42 11.32 23.36 -10.16
CA SER A 42 10.70 23.05 -11.44
C SER A 42 11.22 21.72 -11.96
N PHE A 43 10.31 20.85 -12.36
CA PHE A 43 10.61 19.57 -12.99
C PHE A 43 10.17 19.61 -14.45
N LYS A 44 10.85 18.85 -15.31
CA LYS A 44 10.40 18.67 -16.69
C LYS A 44 9.04 17.95 -16.67
N GLU A 45 8.12 18.38 -17.52
CA GLU A 45 6.85 17.67 -17.71
C GLU A 45 7.08 16.25 -18.22
N GLN A 46 6.40 15.29 -17.60
CA GLN A 46 6.44 13.87 -17.93
C GLN A 46 5.03 13.32 -18.07
N ALA A 47 4.83 12.46 -19.07
CA ALA A 47 3.63 11.64 -19.15
C ALA A 47 3.71 10.49 -18.12
N PRO A 48 2.57 10.04 -17.57
CA PRO A 48 2.54 8.87 -16.71
C PRO A 48 2.94 7.62 -17.51
N VAL A 49 3.61 6.69 -16.83
CA VAL A 49 3.90 5.35 -17.34
C VAL A 49 2.79 4.41 -16.82
N PRO A 50 2.17 3.59 -17.68
CA PRO A 50 1.18 2.61 -17.22
C PRO A 50 1.75 1.68 -16.16
N LEU A 51 1.02 1.42 -15.07
CA LEU A 51 1.54 0.63 -13.94
C LEU A 51 1.82 -0.81 -14.34
N GLU A 52 1.13 -1.34 -15.34
CA GLU A 52 1.38 -2.65 -15.96
C GLU A 52 2.76 -2.74 -16.62
N GLU A 53 3.32 -1.64 -17.13
CA GLU A 53 4.68 -1.61 -17.67
C GLU A 53 5.72 -1.59 -16.53
N VAL A 54 5.37 -0.98 -15.40
CA VAL A 54 6.26 -0.83 -14.24
C VAL A 54 6.28 -2.10 -13.37
N LEU A 55 5.13 -2.78 -13.27
CA LEU A 55 4.91 -3.99 -12.47
C LEU A 55 4.29 -5.08 -13.36
N PRO A 56 5.04 -5.66 -14.30
CA PRO A 56 4.51 -6.60 -15.30
C PRO A 56 3.97 -7.92 -14.68
N ASP A 57 4.46 -8.28 -13.49
CA ASP A 57 4.05 -9.49 -12.78
C ASP A 57 2.81 -9.26 -11.87
N ALA A 58 2.32 -8.03 -11.77
CA ALA A 58 1.17 -7.71 -10.93
C ALA A 58 -0.14 -8.07 -11.63
N SER A 59 -1.10 -8.59 -10.86
CA SER A 59 -2.44 -8.87 -11.39
C SER A 59 -3.20 -7.56 -11.67
N PRO A 60 -4.18 -7.56 -12.59
CA PRO A 60 -4.99 -6.38 -12.86
C PRO A 60 -5.65 -5.78 -11.61
N GLN A 61 -6.12 -6.61 -10.69
CA GLN A 61 -6.73 -6.15 -9.42
C GLN A 61 -5.69 -5.54 -8.48
N ALA A 62 -4.44 -6.01 -8.51
CA ALA A 62 -3.35 -5.41 -7.74
C ALA A 62 -2.99 -4.04 -8.29
N LEU A 63 -2.88 -3.92 -9.61
CA LEU A 63 -2.59 -2.66 -10.32
C LEU A 63 -3.68 -1.63 -10.08
N ASP A 64 -4.96 -2.03 -10.13
CA ASP A 64 -6.08 -1.14 -9.83
C ASP A 64 -6.02 -0.61 -8.39
N LEU A 65 -5.87 -1.51 -7.40
CA LEU A 65 -5.75 -1.12 -6.00
C LEU A 65 -4.55 -0.19 -5.75
N LEU A 66 -3.40 -0.51 -6.38
CA LEU A 66 -2.19 0.30 -6.28
C LEU A 66 -2.41 1.70 -6.89
N GLY A 67 -3.09 1.78 -8.04
CA GLY A 67 -3.45 3.05 -8.67
C GLY A 67 -4.31 3.94 -7.77
N GLN A 68 -5.22 3.34 -6.99
CA GLN A 68 -6.04 4.07 -6.02
C GLN A 68 -5.24 4.56 -4.79
N PHE A 69 -4.11 3.93 -4.44
CA PHE A 69 -3.19 4.43 -3.42
C PHE A 69 -2.29 5.56 -3.94
N LEU A 70 -1.86 5.48 -5.20
CA LEU A 70 -0.85 6.36 -5.80
C LEU A 70 -1.46 7.59 -6.50
N LEU A 71 -2.49 8.20 -5.91
CA LEU A 71 -3.05 9.46 -6.39
C LEU A 71 -2.34 10.68 -5.78
N TYR A 72 -2.16 11.72 -6.59
CA TYR A 72 -1.57 12.98 -6.15
C TYR A 72 -2.39 13.67 -5.05
N PRO A 73 -3.69 13.98 -5.26
CA PRO A 73 -4.51 14.59 -4.23
C PRO A 73 -4.71 13.60 -3.06
N PRO A 74 -4.26 13.91 -1.83
CA PRO A 74 -4.35 12.97 -0.72
C PRO A 74 -5.79 12.59 -0.38
N ARG A 75 -6.74 13.51 -0.57
CA ARG A 75 -8.17 13.31 -0.31
C ARG A 75 -8.84 12.33 -1.27
N GLN A 76 -8.23 12.06 -2.43
CA GLN A 76 -8.77 11.12 -3.42
C GLN A 76 -8.22 9.71 -3.24
N ARG A 77 -7.15 9.53 -2.45
CA ARG A 77 -6.59 8.19 -2.18
C ARG A 77 -7.62 7.32 -1.47
N ILE A 78 -7.65 6.04 -1.82
CA ILE A 78 -8.53 5.07 -1.17
C ILE A 78 -8.24 4.99 0.33
N ALA A 79 -9.29 5.07 1.15
CA ALA A 79 -9.19 4.86 2.60
C ALA A 79 -8.90 3.40 2.91
N ALA A 80 -8.13 3.12 3.96
CA ALA A 80 -7.78 1.75 4.36
C ALA A 80 -9.02 0.84 4.54
N SER A 81 -10.08 1.35 5.17
CA SER A 81 -11.34 0.62 5.34
C SER A 81 -11.99 0.22 4.02
N LYS A 82 -11.90 1.06 2.98
CA LYS A 82 -12.38 0.75 1.63
C LYS A 82 -11.44 -0.21 0.90
N ALA A 83 -10.13 -0.05 1.07
CA ALA A 83 -9.12 -0.91 0.45
C ALA A 83 -9.23 -2.37 0.91
N LEU A 84 -9.56 -2.61 2.18
CA LEU A 84 -9.80 -3.97 2.72
C LEU A 84 -10.98 -4.68 2.04
N LEU A 85 -11.90 -3.95 1.42
CA LEU A 85 -13.05 -4.48 0.70
C LEU A 85 -12.79 -4.60 -0.82
N HIS A 86 -11.56 -4.30 -1.28
CA HIS A 86 -11.22 -4.33 -2.69
C HIS A 86 -11.16 -5.76 -3.25
N GLN A 87 -11.56 -5.94 -4.51
CA GLN A 87 -11.58 -7.24 -5.20
C GLN A 87 -10.24 -7.97 -5.18
N TYR A 88 -9.13 -7.24 -5.07
CA TYR A 88 -7.79 -7.81 -4.95
C TYR A 88 -7.67 -8.88 -3.84
N PHE A 89 -8.31 -8.65 -2.69
CA PHE A 89 -8.24 -9.60 -1.57
C PHE A 89 -9.18 -10.82 -1.70
N PHE A 90 -10.08 -10.80 -2.69
CA PHE A 90 -11.08 -11.85 -2.90
C PHE A 90 -10.93 -12.56 -4.27
N THR A 91 -9.98 -12.13 -5.09
CA THR A 91 -9.69 -12.72 -6.40
C THR A 91 -8.58 -13.76 -6.26
N ALA A 92 -8.76 -14.94 -6.83
CA ALA A 92 -7.71 -15.96 -6.83
C ALA A 92 -6.47 -15.51 -7.62
N PRO A 93 -5.24 -15.91 -7.24
CA PRO A 93 -4.94 -16.72 -6.06
C PRO A 93 -5.16 -15.94 -4.76
N LEU A 94 -5.78 -16.58 -3.78
CA LEU A 94 -5.96 -15.98 -2.46
C LEU A 94 -4.60 -15.88 -1.74
N PRO A 95 -4.47 -14.99 -0.74
CA PRO A 95 -3.25 -14.89 0.06
C PRO A 95 -2.83 -16.25 0.64
N ALA A 96 -1.53 -16.54 0.59
CA ALA A 96 -0.97 -17.74 1.20
C ALA A 96 -1.28 -17.76 2.70
N HIS A 97 -1.53 -18.95 3.24
CA HIS A 97 -1.73 -19.09 4.67
C HIS A 97 -0.45 -18.65 5.41
N PRO A 98 -0.52 -17.97 6.57
CA PRO A 98 0.68 -17.49 7.28
C PRO A 98 1.75 -18.56 7.53
N SER A 99 1.37 -19.83 7.68
CA SER A 99 2.32 -20.95 7.86
C SER A 99 3.12 -21.31 6.59
N GLU A 100 2.69 -20.86 5.42
CA GLU A 100 3.35 -21.09 4.12
C GLU A 100 4.33 -19.95 3.78
N LEU A 101 4.30 -18.85 4.53
CA LEU A 101 5.19 -17.71 4.29
C LEU A 101 6.64 -18.05 4.66
N PRO A 102 7.62 -17.60 3.86
CA PRO A 102 9.02 -17.85 4.15
C PRO A 102 9.44 -17.09 5.42
N ILE A 103 10.11 -17.78 6.35
CA ILE A 103 10.69 -17.14 7.54
C ILE A 103 11.92 -16.32 7.11
N PRO A 104 11.95 -15.00 7.34
CA PRO A 104 13.10 -14.19 6.99
C PRO A 104 14.35 -14.66 7.74
N GLN A 105 15.37 -15.09 7.00
CA GLN A 105 16.67 -15.40 7.60
C GLN A 105 17.40 -14.10 7.91
N ARG A 106 17.72 -13.87 9.19
CA ARG A 106 18.60 -12.76 9.58
C ARG A 106 20.00 -13.05 9.04
N LEU A 107 20.49 -12.22 8.13
CA LEU A 107 21.85 -12.32 7.61
C LEU A 107 22.84 -12.16 8.78
N GLY A 108 23.53 -13.25 9.18
CA GLY A 108 24.62 -13.22 10.16
C GLY A 108 24.25 -13.41 11.64
N GLY A 109 23.01 -13.76 11.99
CA GLY A 109 22.62 -14.09 13.37
C GLY A 109 22.59 -15.60 13.64
N PRO A 110 22.86 -16.09 14.87
CA PRO A 110 22.57 -17.47 15.23
C PRO A 110 21.08 -17.75 14.96
N ALA A 111 20.78 -18.94 14.46
CA ALA A 111 19.41 -19.37 14.20
C ALA A 111 18.53 -19.04 15.41
N PRO A 112 17.36 -18.39 15.22
CA PRO A 112 16.47 -18.13 16.33
C PRO A 112 16.13 -19.47 16.97
N LYS A 113 16.58 -19.67 18.21
CA LYS A 113 16.02 -20.74 19.04
C LYS A 113 14.52 -20.48 19.04
N ALA A 114 13.73 -21.49 18.68
CA ALA A 114 12.28 -21.44 18.80
C ALA A 114 11.96 -21.09 20.26
N HIS A 115 11.77 -19.81 20.53
CA HIS A 115 11.11 -19.36 21.73
C HIS A 115 9.64 -19.43 21.37
N PRO A 116 8.85 -20.25 22.07
CA PRO A 116 7.41 -20.11 22.01
C PRO A 116 7.16 -18.65 22.38
N GLY A 117 6.75 -17.85 21.38
CA GLY A 117 6.22 -16.52 21.67
C GLY A 117 5.06 -16.68 22.67
N PRO A 118 4.70 -15.63 23.41
CA PRO A 118 3.42 -15.64 24.09
C PRO A 118 2.35 -16.08 23.06
N PRO A 119 1.42 -16.98 23.43
CA PRO A 119 0.45 -17.51 22.49
C PRO A 119 -0.22 -16.33 21.79
N HIS A 120 -0.20 -16.32 20.46
CA HIS A 120 -0.95 -15.35 19.68
C HIS A 120 -2.43 -15.58 20.04
N ILE A 121 -2.98 -14.73 20.92
CA ILE A 121 -4.35 -14.86 21.46
C ILE A 121 -5.39 -14.71 20.33
N HIS A 122 -4.97 -14.20 19.17
CA HIS A 122 -5.79 -13.97 17.99
C HIS A 122 -5.11 -14.56 16.75
N ASP A 123 -4.88 -15.87 16.74
CA ASP A 123 -4.68 -16.57 15.47
C ASP A 123 -6.00 -16.55 14.69
N PHE A 124 -5.97 -15.94 13.50
CA PHE A 124 -7.07 -16.02 12.56
C PHE A 124 -7.11 -17.45 12.03
N HIS A 125 -8.07 -18.25 12.51
CA HIS A 125 -8.14 -19.68 12.23
C HIS A 125 -9.25 -19.93 11.20
N VAL A 126 -8.90 -20.55 10.07
CA VAL A 126 -9.82 -20.76 8.93
C VAL A 126 -11.00 -21.66 9.29
N ASP A 127 -10.81 -22.58 10.25
CA ASP A 127 -11.89 -23.46 10.73
C ASP A 127 -12.75 -22.82 11.83
N ARG A 128 -12.46 -21.57 12.21
CA ARG A 128 -13.23 -20.87 13.24
C ARG A 128 -14.38 -20.10 12.59
N PRO A 129 -15.61 -20.17 13.12
CA PRO A 129 -16.73 -19.39 12.61
C PRO A 129 -16.34 -17.91 12.48
N LEU A 130 -16.74 -17.28 11.36
CA LEU A 130 -16.37 -15.92 11.03
C LEU A 130 -16.68 -14.96 12.18
N GLU A 131 -17.79 -15.19 12.88
CA GLU A 131 -18.30 -14.42 14.01
C GLU A 131 -17.31 -14.35 15.18
N GLU A 132 -16.44 -15.36 15.34
CA GLU A 132 -15.43 -15.40 16.39
C GLU A 132 -14.04 -14.92 15.96
N SER A 133 -13.84 -14.78 14.64
CA SER A 133 -12.62 -14.23 14.01
C SER A 133 -12.76 -12.74 13.71
N LEU A 134 -13.99 -12.23 13.67
CA LEU A 134 -14.28 -10.80 13.53
C LEU A 134 -13.89 -10.07 14.82
N LEU A 135 -13.06 -9.03 14.67
CA LEU A 135 -12.85 -8.05 15.73
C LEU A 135 -14.22 -7.53 16.20
N ASN A 136 -14.45 -7.53 17.51
CA ASN A 136 -15.68 -7.01 18.10
C ASN A 136 -15.97 -5.62 17.51
N PRO A 137 -17.14 -5.40 16.87
CA PRO A 137 -17.48 -4.13 16.23
C PRO A 137 -17.32 -2.92 17.16
N GLU A 138 -17.55 -3.10 18.47
CA GLU A 138 -17.38 -2.05 19.48
C GLU A 138 -15.91 -1.64 19.68
N LEU A 139 -14.94 -2.52 19.39
CA LEU A 139 -13.51 -2.21 19.47
C LEU A 139 -13.03 -1.34 18.29
N ILE A 140 -13.68 -1.45 17.13
CA ILE A 140 -13.33 -0.68 15.93
C ILE A 140 -14.15 0.61 15.85
N ARG A 141 -15.29 0.68 16.54
CA ARG A 141 -16.22 1.82 16.57
C ARG A 141 -15.55 3.20 16.77
N PRO A 142 -14.52 3.39 17.63
CA PRO A 142 -13.85 4.70 17.77
C PRO A 142 -13.04 5.14 16.55
N PHE A 143 -12.75 4.21 15.62
CA PHE A 143 -11.90 4.42 14.46
C PHE A 143 -12.68 4.45 13.14
N ILE A 144 -14.01 4.24 13.19
CA ILE A 144 -14.91 4.42 12.06
C ILE A 144 -15.39 5.87 12.09
N PRO A 145 -14.93 6.75 11.18
CA PRO A 145 -15.46 8.10 11.12
C PRO A 145 -16.96 8.03 10.78
N GLU A 146 -17.81 8.59 11.64
CA GLU A 146 -19.22 8.75 11.32
C GLU A 146 -19.36 9.85 10.26
N GLY A 147 -19.86 9.46 9.08
CA GLY A 147 -20.43 10.38 8.07
C GLY A 147 -19.47 11.37 7.43
#